data_AF-A0A1H5RRK3-F1
#
_entry.id   AF-A0A1H5RRK3-F1
#
_cell.length_a   1.000
_cell.length_b   1.000
_cell.length_c   1.000
_cell.angle_alpha   90.00
_cell.angle_beta   90.00
_cell.angle_gamma   90.00
#
_symmetry.space_group_name_H-M   'P 1'
#
loop_
_entity.id
_entity.type
_entity.pdbx_description
1 polymer ?
#
loop_
_entity_poly.entity_id
_entity_poly.type
_entity_poly.pdbx_seq_one_letter_code
_entity_poly.pdbx_strand_id
1 'polypeptide(L)'
;MTQNPAMGTTVGNRADACLTFFAPDRGFTIGAGGPLTAGTYKSRNDLFLVPCAGANWMLNDRSSFGILLYGNGGMNTEYSANPFAGLGAGSTPLGVNLEQLFIAASYAHDLSDSFSVGIAPIFAVQRFKAEGLEAFAGMSSDPANVTNRGHDWSNGWGVSEGMLWRPTEDGPSGRPIGPR
;
A
#
# COMPACT_ATOMS: atom_id res chain seq x y z
N MET A 1 -11.47 4.73 -8.34
CA MET A 1 -11.78 3.34 -8.73
C MET A 1 -11.73 2.38 -7.57
N THR A 2 -12.44 1.27 -7.69
CA THR A 2 -13.12 0.60 -6.59
C THR A 2 -12.29 -0.50 -5.94
N GLN A 3 -12.16 -0.42 -4.61
CA GLN A 3 -11.56 -1.45 -3.74
C GLN A 3 -12.37 -2.77 -3.73
N ASN A 4 -13.65 -2.72 -4.14
CA ASN A 4 -14.50 -3.90 -4.34
C ASN A 4 -14.68 -4.14 -5.84
N PRO A 5 -14.23 -5.30 -6.40
CA PRO A 5 -14.33 -5.58 -7.82
C PRO A 5 -15.77 -5.62 -8.33
N ALA A 6 -16.76 -6.04 -7.52
CA ALA A 6 -18.18 -6.12 -7.91
C ALA A 6 -18.81 -4.75 -8.23
N MET A 7 -18.16 -3.64 -7.90
CA MET A 7 -18.66 -2.31 -8.23
C MET A 7 -18.39 -1.91 -9.70
N GLY A 8 -17.62 -2.69 -10.46
CA GLY A 8 -17.23 -2.34 -11.83
C GLY A 8 -18.41 -2.03 -12.75
N THR A 9 -19.53 -2.77 -12.62
CA THR A 9 -20.74 -2.53 -13.43
C THR A 9 -21.50 -1.27 -13.04
N THR A 10 -21.39 -0.82 -11.77
CA THR A 10 -21.99 0.45 -11.31
C THR A 10 -21.17 1.67 -11.75
N VAL A 11 -19.84 1.53 -11.81
CA VAL A 11 -18.93 2.64 -12.11
C VAL A 11 -19.01 3.08 -13.57
N GLY A 12 -19.30 2.14 -14.48
CA GLY A 12 -19.33 2.41 -15.92
C GLY A 12 -17.94 2.68 -16.52
N ASN A 13 -17.89 3.20 -17.75
CA ASN A 13 -16.64 3.55 -18.41
C ASN A 13 -15.98 4.75 -17.71
N ARG A 14 -14.84 4.54 -17.03
CA ARG A 14 -14.18 5.59 -16.24
C ARG A 14 -12.67 5.39 -16.21
N ALA A 15 -11.92 6.50 -16.26
CA ALA A 15 -10.48 6.57 -16.03
C ALA A 15 -10.23 7.56 -14.88
N ASP A 16 -9.38 7.21 -13.90
CA ASP A 16 -9.00 8.09 -12.78
C ASP A 16 -7.51 7.92 -12.49
N ALA A 17 -6.87 8.99 -12.03
CA ALA A 17 -5.52 8.96 -11.48
C ALA A 17 -5.48 9.76 -10.19
N CYS A 18 -4.59 9.39 -9.27
CA CYS A 18 -4.34 10.11 -8.04
C CYS A 18 -2.85 10.16 -7.71
N LEU A 19 -2.49 11.13 -6.88
CA LEU A 19 -1.18 11.24 -6.28
C LEU A 19 -1.37 11.62 -4.81
N THR A 20 -0.96 10.74 -3.91
CA THR A 20 -1.05 10.98 -2.47
C THR A 20 0.33 11.38 -1.94
N PHE A 21 0.34 12.44 -1.13
CA PHE A 21 1.51 12.90 -0.40
C PHE A 21 1.41 12.36 1.03
N PHE A 22 2.38 11.56 1.45
CA PHE A 22 2.46 11.02 2.79
C PHE A 22 3.71 11.55 3.48
N ALA A 23 3.53 12.32 4.55
CA ALA A 23 4.62 13.02 5.23
C ALA A 23 4.76 12.67 6.73
N PRO A 24 5.34 11.50 7.06
CA PRO A 24 5.49 11.06 8.45
C PRO A 24 6.74 11.65 9.12
N ASP A 25 6.61 12.18 10.35
CA ASP A 25 7.76 12.45 11.22
C ASP A 25 8.16 11.16 11.96
N ARG A 26 9.38 10.70 11.73
CA ARG A 26 9.91 9.45 12.30
C ARG A 26 11.20 9.73 13.05
N GLY A 27 11.20 9.38 14.32
CA GLY A 27 12.40 9.45 15.14
C GLY A 27 12.25 8.61 16.39
N PHE A 28 13.38 8.38 17.05
CA PHE A 28 13.45 7.69 18.32
C PHE A 28 14.56 8.29 19.18
N THR A 29 14.47 8.08 20.50
CA THR A 29 15.49 8.52 21.46
C THR A 29 15.97 7.32 22.25
N ILE A 30 17.29 7.19 22.37
CA ILE A 30 17.95 6.17 23.19
C ILE A 30 18.51 6.85 24.44
N GLY A 31 18.08 6.38 25.61
CA GLY A 31 18.60 6.82 26.90
C GLY A 31 20.01 6.28 27.18
N ALA A 32 20.72 6.93 28.09
CA ALA A 32 22.04 6.47 28.54
C ALA A 32 21.96 5.19 29.38
N GLY A 33 23.06 4.44 29.44
CA GLY A 33 23.22 3.26 30.30
C GLY A 33 23.01 1.89 29.63
N GLY A 34 22.65 1.87 28.35
CA GLY A 34 22.57 0.66 27.53
C GLY A 34 23.77 0.48 26.58
N PRO A 35 23.83 -0.66 25.86
CA PRO A 35 24.90 -0.95 24.90
C PRO A 35 24.74 -0.21 23.56
N LEU A 36 23.64 0.53 23.36
CA LEU A 36 23.39 1.36 22.19
C LEU A 36 23.87 2.79 22.43
N THR A 37 24.26 3.47 21.35
CA THR A 37 24.67 4.87 21.43
C THR A 37 23.47 5.75 21.81
N ALA A 38 23.55 6.40 22.97
CA ALA A 38 22.52 7.31 23.44
C ALA A 38 22.39 8.54 22.53
N GLY A 39 21.18 9.06 22.38
CA GLY A 39 20.89 10.21 21.53
C GLY A 39 19.51 10.18 20.91
N THR A 40 19.14 11.27 20.24
CA THR A 40 17.93 11.37 19.44
C THR A 40 18.27 11.21 17.97
N TYR A 41 17.57 10.29 17.31
CA TYR A 41 17.76 9.94 15.91
C TYR A 41 16.49 10.29 15.16
N LYS A 42 16.61 11.16 14.16
CA LYS A 42 15.51 11.55 13.27
C LYS A 42 15.77 11.02 11.87
N SER A 43 14.73 10.48 11.25
CA SER A 43 14.75 10.06 9.85
C SER A 43 14.78 11.29 8.95
N ARG A 44 15.56 11.25 7.87
CA ARG A 44 15.62 12.30 6.85
C ARG A 44 14.51 12.21 5.81
N ASN A 45 13.94 11.03 5.62
CA ASN A 45 12.89 10.82 4.62
C ASN A 45 11.53 11.10 5.23
N ASP A 46 10.98 12.26 4.87
CA ASP A 46 9.80 12.89 5.45
C ASP A 46 8.66 13.07 4.45
N LEU A 47 8.88 12.83 3.15
CA LEU A 47 7.83 12.93 2.12
C LEU A 47 7.88 11.75 1.13
N PHE A 48 6.74 11.10 0.98
CA PHE A 48 6.53 9.98 0.07
C PHE A 48 5.40 10.29 -0.90
N LEU A 49 5.67 10.09 -2.19
CA LEU A 49 4.67 10.19 -3.24
C LEU A 49 4.14 8.80 -3.55
N VAL A 50 2.82 8.64 -3.46
CA VAL A 50 2.15 7.38 -3.74
C VAL A 50 1.17 7.61 -4.89
N PRO A 51 1.55 7.26 -6.14
CA PRO A 51 0.64 7.35 -7.26
C PRO A 51 -0.40 6.23 -7.23
N CYS A 52 -1.58 6.52 -7.75
CA CYS A 52 -2.56 5.52 -8.12
C CYS A 52 -3.18 5.86 -9.48
N ALA A 53 -3.65 4.84 -10.17
CA ALA A 53 -4.40 4.99 -11.40
C ALA A 53 -5.38 3.84 -11.55
N GLY A 54 -6.46 4.06 -12.28
CA GLY A 54 -7.30 2.98 -12.73
C GLY A 54 -8.04 3.32 -14.00
N ALA A 55 -8.54 2.29 -14.66
CA ALA A 55 -9.52 2.39 -15.70
C ALA A 55 -10.54 1.24 -15.60
N ASN A 56 -11.80 1.53 -15.91
CA ASN A 56 -12.88 0.56 -15.98
C ASN A 56 -13.62 0.72 -17.30
N TRP A 57 -14.00 -0.41 -17.90
CA TRP A 57 -14.71 -0.49 -19.16
C TRP A 57 -15.89 -1.45 -19.03
N MET A 58 -17.08 -1.00 -19.42
CA MET A 58 -18.22 -1.87 -19.65
C MET A 58 -17.96 -2.71 -20.90
N LEU A 59 -18.04 -4.03 -20.76
CA LEU A 59 -17.93 -4.98 -21.87
C LEU A 59 -19.30 -5.19 -22.53
N ASN A 60 -20.37 -5.08 -21.74
CA ASN A 60 -21.77 -5.15 -22.14
C ASN A 60 -22.63 -4.58 -20.99
N ASP A 61 -23.96 -4.62 -21.11
CA ASP A 61 -24.89 -4.06 -20.12
C ASP A 61 -24.84 -4.71 -18.74
N ARG A 62 -24.16 -5.86 -18.58
CA ARG A 62 -24.10 -6.61 -17.32
C ARG A 62 -22.68 -6.94 -16.87
N SER A 63 -21.65 -6.52 -17.60
CA SER A 63 -20.28 -6.95 -17.32
C SER A 63 -19.27 -5.85 -17.55
N SER A 64 -18.24 -5.82 -16.73
CA SER A 64 -17.15 -4.84 -16.83
C SER A 64 -15.79 -5.47 -16.58
N PHE A 65 -14.77 -4.83 -17.14
CA PHE A 65 -13.38 -5.12 -16.89
C PHE A 65 -12.68 -3.85 -16.42
N GLY A 66 -11.81 -3.98 -15.42
CA GLY A 66 -11.07 -2.86 -14.88
C GLY A 66 -9.63 -3.22 -14.55
N ILE A 67 -8.75 -2.22 -14.63
CA ILE A 67 -7.38 -2.29 -14.16
C ILE A 67 -7.20 -1.23 -13.08
N LEU A 68 -6.62 -1.59 -11.95
CA LEU A 68 -6.27 -0.69 -10.86
C LEU A 68 -4.79 -0.85 -10.53
N LEU A 69 -4.08 0.28 -10.50
CA LEU A 69 -2.68 0.41 -10.12
C LEU A 69 -2.63 1.25 -8.83
N TYR A 70 -2.03 0.73 -7.77
CA TYR A 70 -1.88 1.49 -6.53
C TYR A 70 -0.63 1.07 -5.77
N GLY A 71 0.06 2.06 -5.22
CA GLY A 71 1.19 1.82 -4.32
C GLY A 71 0.71 1.62 -2.88
N ASN A 72 1.22 0.60 -2.21
CA ASN A 72 1.23 0.51 -0.75
C ASN A 72 2.64 0.88 -0.28
N GLY A 73 3.01 2.13 -0.53
CA GLY A 73 4.35 2.66 -0.25
C GLY A 73 4.38 3.54 0.99
N GLY A 74 5.59 3.76 1.52
CA GLY A 74 5.84 4.81 2.52
C GLY A 74 6.57 4.37 3.77
N MET A 75 6.99 3.11 3.89
CA MET A 75 7.86 2.67 5.00
C MET A 75 9.34 2.85 4.61
N ASN A 76 9.80 4.10 4.63
CA ASN A 76 11.21 4.39 4.49
C ASN A 76 11.71 5.15 5.71
N THR A 77 12.85 4.73 6.23
CA THR A 77 13.56 5.45 7.29
C THR A 77 15.01 5.54 6.91
N GLU A 78 15.60 6.69 7.15
CA GLU A 78 17.02 6.89 6.89
C GLU A 78 17.58 7.83 7.95
N TYR A 79 18.36 7.27 8.86
CA TYR A 79 19.00 7.95 9.95
C TYR A 79 20.46 8.22 9.58
N SER A 80 20.90 9.47 9.77
CA SER A 80 22.28 9.90 9.50
C SER A 80 23.29 9.36 10.49
N ALA A 81 22.83 8.89 11.66
CA ALA A 81 23.64 8.26 12.69
C ALA A 81 23.09 6.86 12.99
N ASN A 82 23.98 5.95 13.34
CA ASN A 82 23.64 4.57 13.64
C ASN A 82 23.85 4.26 15.13
N PRO A 83 22.77 4.07 15.92
CA PRO A 83 22.90 3.74 17.35
C PRO A 83 23.61 2.41 17.60
N PHE A 84 23.59 1.49 16.63
CA PHE A 84 24.22 0.18 16.74
C PHE A 84 25.75 0.24 16.78
N ALA A 85 26.36 1.38 16.43
CA ALA A 85 27.80 1.59 16.60
C ALA A 85 28.29 1.27 18.04
N GLY A 86 27.44 1.42 19.06
CA GLY A 86 27.74 1.03 20.44
C GLY A 86 27.93 -0.49 20.64
N LEU A 87 27.43 -1.31 19.72
CA LEU A 87 27.63 -2.76 19.64
C LEU A 87 28.90 -3.15 18.87
N GLY A 88 29.70 -2.18 18.41
CA GLY A 88 30.95 -2.42 17.65
C GLY A 88 30.76 -2.62 16.14
N ALA A 89 29.54 -2.45 15.63
CA ALA A 89 29.23 -2.50 14.19
C ALA A 89 28.02 -1.61 13.88
N GLY A 90 27.93 -1.04 12.69
CA GLY A 90 26.83 -0.16 12.30
C GLY A 90 27.30 0.98 11.41
N SER A 91 27.24 0.77 10.11
CA SER A 91 27.55 1.81 9.14
C SER A 91 26.40 2.82 9.03
N THR A 92 26.67 3.98 8.45
CA THR A 92 25.65 4.97 8.10
C THR A 92 25.47 5.01 6.57
N PRO A 93 24.24 5.26 6.09
CA PRO A 93 23.02 5.49 6.86
C PRO A 93 22.43 4.21 7.49
N LEU A 94 21.68 4.36 8.60
CA LEU A 94 20.83 3.29 9.11
C LEU A 94 19.43 3.46 8.52
N GLY A 95 18.84 2.40 7.98
CA GLY A 95 17.51 2.54 7.42
C GLY A 95 16.91 1.28 6.86
N VAL A 96 15.61 1.38 6.57
CA VAL A 96 14.88 0.41 5.77
C VAL A 96 14.03 1.17 4.77
N ASN A 97 13.94 0.65 3.54
CA ASN A 97 13.02 1.13 2.52
C ASN A 97 12.17 -0.04 2.02
N LEU A 98 10.86 0.05 2.16
CA LEU A 98 9.90 -0.85 1.52
C LEU A 98 8.97 -0.07 0.60
N GLU A 99 8.89 -0.51 -0.64
CA GLU A 99 7.96 0.01 -1.62
C GLU A 99 7.22 -1.14 -2.29
N GLN A 100 5.90 -0.99 -2.41
CA GLN A 100 5.05 -2.02 -2.97
C GLN A 100 4.09 -1.40 -4.00
N LEU A 101 3.96 -2.06 -5.14
CA LEU A 101 3.06 -1.72 -6.23
C LEU A 101 2.12 -2.89 -6.48
N PHE A 102 0.83 -2.60 -6.51
CA PHE A 102 -0.22 -3.58 -6.75
C PHE A 102 -0.94 -3.24 -8.06
N ILE A 103 -1.13 -4.27 -8.88
CA ILE A 103 -1.86 -4.23 -10.13
C ILE A 103 -3.01 -5.23 -10.00
N ALA A 104 -4.24 -4.74 -9.95
CA ALA A 104 -5.43 -5.58 -9.91
C ALA A 104 -6.15 -5.52 -11.26
N ALA A 105 -6.51 -6.68 -11.81
CA ALA A 105 -7.34 -6.78 -12.99
C ALA A 105 -8.71 -7.33 -12.59
N SER A 106 -9.71 -6.47 -12.46
CA SER A 106 -11.05 -6.83 -11.99
C SER A 106 -11.98 -7.19 -13.14
N TYR A 107 -12.74 -8.25 -12.98
CA TYR A 107 -13.93 -8.56 -13.76
C TYR A 107 -15.15 -8.51 -12.84
N ALA A 108 -16.22 -7.83 -13.27
CA ALA A 108 -17.49 -7.84 -12.56
C ALA A 108 -18.65 -8.17 -13.48
N HIS A 109 -19.67 -8.80 -12.90
CA HIS A 109 -20.84 -9.28 -13.59
C HIS A 109 -22.09 -9.12 -12.71
N ASP A 110 -23.12 -8.48 -13.26
CA ASP A 110 -24.44 -8.42 -12.64
C ASP A 110 -25.17 -9.75 -12.86
N LEU A 111 -25.43 -10.46 -11.76
CA LEU A 111 -26.23 -11.69 -11.75
C LEU A 111 -27.74 -11.39 -11.79
N SER A 112 -28.13 -10.22 -11.29
CA SER A 112 -29.47 -9.64 -11.40
C SER A 112 -29.38 -8.12 -11.39
N ASP A 113 -30.50 -7.43 -11.63
CA ASP A 113 -30.56 -5.96 -11.56
C ASP A 113 -30.15 -5.40 -10.18
N SER A 114 -30.28 -6.23 -9.13
CA SER A 114 -29.99 -5.89 -7.75
C SER A 114 -28.73 -6.56 -7.20
N PHE A 115 -28.01 -7.39 -7.96
CA PHE A 115 -26.87 -8.15 -7.42
C PHE A 115 -25.74 -8.31 -8.41
N SER A 116 -24.53 -7.98 -7.97
CA SER A 116 -23.30 -8.08 -8.74
C SER A 116 -22.23 -8.86 -7.99
N VAL A 117 -21.40 -9.56 -8.74
CA VAL A 117 -20.20 -10.23 -8.22
C VAL A 117 -18.98 -9.78 -9.00
N GLY A 118 -17.82 -9.86 -8.37
CA GLY A 118 -16.57 -9.54 -9.04
C GLY A 118 -15.40 -10.33 -8.48
N ILE A 119 -14.40 -10.51 -9.33
CA ILE A 119 -13.13 -11.15 -9.00
C ILE A 119 -12.00 -10.31 -9.59
N ALA A 120 -10.90 -10.20 -8.86
CA ALA A 120 -9.71 -9.50 -9.30
C ALA A 120 -8.47 -10.28 -8.90
N PRO A 121 -7.78 -10.97 -9.84
CA PRO A 121 -6.38 -11.30 -9.63
C PRO A 121 -5.56 -10.03 -9.41
N ILE A 122 -4.61 -10.14 -8.50
CA ILE A 122 -3.74 -9.05 -8.07
C ILE A 122 -2.30 -9.52 -8.24
N PHE A 123 -1.51 -8.74 -8.97
CA PHE A 123 -0.06 -8.88 -9.03
C PHE A 123 0.59 -7.82 -8.16
N ALA A 124 1.47 -8.25 -7.26
CA ALA A 124 2.23 -7.37 -6.39
C ALA A 124 3.72 -7.43 -6.78
N VAL A 125 4.34 -6.27 -6.90
CA VAL A 125 5.80 -6.12 -6.99
C VAL A 125 6.22 -5.32 -5.78
N GLN A 126 7.18 -5.84 -5.02
CA GLN A 126 7.73 -5.13 -3.88
C GLN A 126 9.25 -5.11 -3.95
N ARG A 127 9.83 -4.00 -3.49
CA ARG A 127 11.27 -3.87 -3.29
C ARG A 127 11.57 -3.51 -1.85
N PHE A 128 12.60 -4.13 -1.32
CA PHE A 128 13.08 -3.93 0.04
C PHE A 128 14.56 -3.58 0.03
N LYS A 129 14.99 -2.68 0.91
CA LYS A 129 16.39 -2.33 1.15
C LYS A 129 16.58 -2.13 2.64
N ALA A 130 17.69 -2.63 3.18
CA ALA A 130 18.11 -2.39 4.56
C ALA A 130 19.57 -1.94 4.59
N GLU A 131 19.88 -0.94 5.41
CA GLU A 131 21.21 -0.32 5.55
C GLU A 131 21.60 -0.19 7.02
N GLY A 132 22.89 -0.34 7.34
CA GLY A 132 23.42 -0.15 8.69
C GLY A 132 23.04 -1.22 9.72
N LEU A 133 22.68 -2.45 9.32
CA LEU A 133 22.29 -3.53 10.24
C LEU A 133 23.40 -4.57 10.51
N GLU A 134 24.68 -4.19 10.38
CA GLU A 134 25.81 -5.13 10.52
C GLU A 134 25.89 -5.78 11.90
N ALA A 135 25.46 -5.07 12.95
CA ALA A 135 25.44 -5.59 14.31
C ALA A 135 24.57 -6.86 14.47
N PHE A 136 23.68 -7.14 13.51
CA PHE A 136 22.80 -8.30 13.52
C PHE A 136 23.34 -9.48 12.69
N ALA A 137 24.50 -9.35 12.04
CA ALA A 137 25.07 -10.39 11.19
C ALA A 137 25.23 -11.74 11.91
N GLY A 138 25.67 -11.74 13.17
CA GLY A 138 25.84 -12.95 13.98
C GLY A 138 24.54 -13.65 14.40
N MET A 139 23.37 -13.02 14.19
CA MET A 139 22.05 -13.58 14.48
C MET A 139 21.29 -14.01 13.22
N SER A 140 21.86 -13.77 12.03
CA SER A 140 21.26 -14.10 10.75
C SER A 140 21.66 -15.50 10.28
N SER A 141 20.73 -16.22 9.64
CA SER A 141 21.05 -17.44 8.89
C SER A 141 21.89 -17.16 7.64
N ASP A 142 21.89 -15.92 7.16
CA ASP A 142 22.75 -15.43 6.08
C ASP A 142 23.45 -14.12 6.51
N PRO A 143 24.58 -14.22 7.24
CA PRO A 143 25.29 -13.06 7.78
C PRO A 143 25.82 -12.10 6.71
N ALA A 144 26.07 -12.58 5.48
CA ALA A 144 26.67 -11.78 4.42
C ALA A 144 25.66 -10.89 3.68
N ASN A 145 24.35 -11.16 3.83
CA ASN A 145 23.29 -10.47 3.09
C ASN A 145 22.31 -9.69 3.98
N VAL A 146 22.66 -9.43 5.24
CA VAL A 146 21.77 -8.73 6.20
C VAL A 146 21.51 -7.27 5.84
N THR A 147 22.47 -6.59 5.22
CA THR A 147 22.41 -5.14 5.02
C THR A 147 23.31 -4.66 3.87
N ASN A 148 23.09 -3.44 3.38
CA ASN A 148 23.90 -2.78 2.35
C ASN A 148 24.02 -3.55 1.03
N ARG A 149 22.98 -4.31 0.66
CA ARG A 149 22.92 -5.09 -0.60
C ARG A 149 22.16 -4.40 -1.72
N GLY A 150 21.71 -3.15 -1.49
CA GLY A 150 20.83 -2.45 -2.41
C GLY A 150 19.38 -2.96 -2.30
N HIS A 151 18.64 -2.87 -3.41
CA HIS A 151 17.25 -3.31 -3.45
C HIS A 151 17.14 -4.79 -3.77
N ASP A 152 16.52 -5.53 -2.88
CA ASP A 152 15.99 -6.86 -3.16
C ASP A 152 14.56 -6.75 -3.68
N TRP A 153 14.18 -7.62 -4.61
CA TRP A 153 12.89 -7.59 -5.29
C TRP A 153 12.14 -8.88 -5.05
N SER A 154 10.84 -8.76 -4.77
CA SER A 154 9.95 -9.91 -4.74
C SER A 154 8.63 -9.60 -5.41
N ASN A 155 8.02 -10.66 -5.95
CA ASN A 155 6.74 -10.58 -6.64
C ASN A 155 5.76 -11.53 -5.95
N GLY A 156 4.48 -11.17 -5.95
CA GLY A 156 3.42 -11.94 -5.33
C GLY A 156 2.15 -11.92 -6.18
N TRP A 157 1.30 -12.91 -5.95
CA TRP A 157 -0.02 -13.01 -6.54
C TRP A 157 -1.06 -13.13 -5.45
N GLY A 158 -2.22 -12.50 -5.66
CA GLY A 158 -3.37 -12.58 -4.79
C GLY A 158 -4.66 -12.57 -5.60
N VAL A 159 -5.78 -12.78 -4.92
CA VAL A 159 -7.10 -12.66 -5.51
C VAL A 159 -7.99 -11.88 -4.55
N SER A 160 -8.78 -10.97 -5.08
CA SER A 160 -9.84 -10.27 -4.36
C SER A 160 -11.18 -10.65 -4.97
N GLU A 161 -12.14 -10.94 -4.11
CA GLU A 161 -13.50 -11.29 -4.49
C GLU A 161 -14.44 -10.24 -3.90
N GLY A 162 -15.52 -9.98 -4.61
CA GLY A 162 -16.46 -8.93 -4.27
C GLY A 162 -17.89 -9.35 -4.56
N MET A 163 -18.80 -8.86 -3.73
CA MET A 163 -20.23 -8.93 -3.95
C MET A 163 -20.82 -7.56 -3.69
N LEU A 164 -21.86 -7.20 -4.43
CA LEU A 164 -22.60 -5.95 -4.26
C LEU A 164 -24.09 -6.24 -4.41
N TRP A 165 -24.86 -5.92 -3.37
CA TRP A 165 -26.32 -5.93 -3.41
C TRP A 165 -26.86 -4.50 -3.44
N ARG A 166 -27.80 -4.24 -4.34
CA ARG A 166 -28.47 -2.96 -4.57
C ARG A 166 -29.96 -3.15 -4.26
N PRO A 167 -30.42 -2.82 -3.05
CA PRO A 167 -31.84 -2.88 -2.74
C PRO A 167 -32.63 -1.94 -3.66
N THR A 168 -33.74 -2.43 -4.21
CA THR A 168 -34.70 -1.60 -4.92
C THR A 168 -35.40 -0.70 -3.90
N GLU A 169 -35.35 0.63 -4.07
CA GLU A 169 -36.23 1.51 -3.29
C GLU A 169 -37.66 1.39 -3.85
N ASP A 170 -38.51 0.62 -3.17
CA ASP A 170 -39.93 0.56 -3.48
C ASP A 170 -40.66 1.83 -2.97
N GLY A 171 -40.93 2.80 -3.87
CA GLY A 171 -42.11 3.68 -3.83
C GLY A 171 -42.15 4.88 -2.84
N PRO A 172 -43.09 5.83 -3.04
CA PRO A 172 -42.96 7.22 -2.59
C PRO A 172 -43.35 7.41 -1.12
N SER A 173 -42.37 7.64 -0.26
CA SER A 173 -42.60 8.01 1.15
C SER A 173 -41.75 9.21 1.54
N GLY A 174 -42.30 10.42 1.34
CA GLY A 174 -41.69 11.63 1.88
C GLY A 174 -42.22 12.90 1.21
N ARG A 175 -43.48 13.25 1.46
CA ARG A 175 -43.97 14.61 1.17
C ARG A 175 -43.04 15.61 1.86
N PRO A 176 -42.55 16.68 1.19
CA PRO A 176 -41.94 17.79 1.89
C PRO A 176 -43.05 18.47 2.71
N ILE A 177 -42.99 18.34 4.03
CA ILE A 177 -43.79 19.18 4.92
C ILE A 177 -43.02 20.49 5.07
N GLY A 178 -43.24 21.43 4.14
CA GLY A 178 -42.82 22.81 4.31
C GLY A 178 -43.75 23.54 5.28
N PRO A 179 -43.24 24.46 6.13
CA PRO A 179 -44.10 25.32 6.95
C PRO A 179 -44.81 26.36 6.06
N ARG A 180 -46.02 26.74 6.49
CA ARG A 180 -46.88 27.75 5.85
C ARG A 180 -46.27 29.15 5.90
#